data_AF-A0A126RXK3-F1
#
_entry.id   AF-A0A126RXK3-F1
#
_cell.length_a   1.000
_cell.length_b   1.000
_cell.length_c   1.000
_cell.angle_alpha   90.00
_cell.angle_beta   90.00
_cell.angle_gamma   90.00
#
_symmetry.space_group_name_H-M   'P 1'
#
loop_
_entity.id
_entity.type
_entity.pdbx_description
1 polymer ?
#
loop_
_entity_poly.entity_id
_entity_poly.type
_entity_poly.pdbx_seq_one_letter_code
_entity_poly.pdbx_strand_id
1 'polypeptide(L)' 'MATMQERREAFKRDAVRAWEEYQATGLHATMEEVDKWLESWRTANELPRAYVTNRQ' A
#
# COMPACT_ATOMS: atom_id res chain seq x y z
N MET A 1 -1.09 13.63 20.60
CA MET A 1 -0.60 14.04 19.26
C MET A 1 0.69 13.29 19.02
N ALA A 2 0.80 12.49 17.94
CA ALA A 2 2.05 11.82 17.61
C ALA A 2 3.10 12.86 17.18
N THR A 3 4.30 12.73 17.72
CA THR A 3 5.47 13.54 17.38
C THR A 3 5.96 13.22 15.97
N MET A 4 6.75 14.11 15.38
CA MET A 4 7.34 13.87 14.05
C MET A 4 8.26 12.64 14.04
N GLN A 5 8.93 12.37 15.16
CA GLN A 5 9.73 11.17 15.37
C GLN A 5 8.86 9.92 15.20
N GLU A 6 7.74 9.84 15.91
CA GLU A 6 6.82 8.70 15.85
C GLU A 6 6.21 8.52 14.45
N ARG A 7 5.87 9.61 13.75
CA ARG A 7 5.38 9.55 12.37
C ARG A 7 6.43 9.02 11.40
N ARG A 8 7.69 9.43 11.56
CA ARG A 8 8.81 8.96 10.73
C ARG A 8 9.13 7.50 10.99
N GLU A 9 9.05 7.07 12.25
CA GLU A 9 9.26 5.68 12.61
C GLU A 9 8.12 4.78 12.13
N ALA A 10 6.87 5.24 12.21
CA ALA A 10 5.72 4.53 11.63
C ALA A 10 5.90 4.34 10.12
N PHE A 11 6.24 5.41 9.39
CA PHE A 11 6.51 5.33 7.96
C PHE A 11 7.64 4.35 7.61
N LYS A 12 8.74 4.36 8.38
CA LYS A 12 9.84 3.41 8.18
C LYS A 12 9.40 1.96 8.40
N ARG A 13 8.62 1.70 9.47
CA ARG A 13 8.11 0.36 9.76
C ARG A 13 7.16 -0.13 8.66
N ASP A 14 6.30 0.74 8.18
CA ASP A 14 5.36 0.40 7.10
C ASP A 14 6.09 0.10 5.79
N ALA A 15 7.14 0.86 5.47
CA ALA A 15 7.98 0.60 4.29
C ALA A 15 8.73 -0.74 4.38
N VAL A 16 9.29 -1.08 5.55
CA VAL A 16 9.97 -2.37 5.76
C VAL A 16 8.98 -3.52 5.63
N ARG A 17 7.78 -3.40 6.20
CA ARG A 17 6.74 -4.43 6.10
C ARG A 17 6.30 -4.66 4.66
N ALA A 18 6.05 -3.59 3.91
CA ALA A 18 5.70 -3.70 2.49
C ALA A 18 6.81 -4.39 1.68
N TRP A 19 8.07 -4.14 2.03
CA TRP A 19 9.21 -4.81 1.40
C TRP A 19 9.28 -6.31 1.74
N GLU A 20 9.08 -6.68 3.01
CA GLU A 20 9.04 -8.08 3.45
C GLU A 20 7.88 -8.85 2.80
N GLU A 21 6.70 -8.25 2.71
CA GLU A 21 5.53 -8.82 2.05
C GLU A 21 5.78 -9.04 0.55
N TYR A 22 6.41 -8.08 -0.13
CA TYR A 22 6.82 -8.24 -1.53
C TYR A 22 7.85 -9.36 -1.70
N GLN A 23 8.87 -9.44 -0.84
CA GLN A 23 9.86 -10.52 -0.91
C GLN A 23 9.25 -11.91 -0.64
N ALA A 24 8.28 -12.00 0.26
CA ALA A 24 7.63 -13.26 0.62
C ALA A 24 6.63 -13.75 -0.43
N THR A 25 5.92 -12.83 -1.10
CA THR A 25 4.77 -13.17 -1.95
C THR A 25 4.99 -12.89 -3.44
N GLY A 26 5.95 -12.04 -3.79
CA GLY A 26 6.14 -11.52 -5.15
C GLY A 26 5.03 -10.57 -5.62
N LEU A 27 4.02 -10.32 -4.78
CA LEU A 27 2.86 -9.53 -5.12
C LEU A 27 3.23 -8.03 -5.16
N HIS A 28 3.01 -7.38 -6.30
CA HIS A 28 3.20 -5.94 -6.48
C HIS A 28 1.98 -5.32 -7.16
N ALA A 29 1.77 -4.02 -6.95
CA ALA A 29 0.62 -3.31 -7.52
C ALA A 29 1.02 -2.83 -8.91
N THR A 30 0.20 -3.16 -9.90
CA THR A 30 0.33 -2.58 -11.24
C THR A 30 -0.19 -1.15 -11.27
N MET A 31 0.27 -0.35 -12.24
CA MET A 31 -0.19 1.03 -12.42
C MET A 31 -1.72 1.12 -12.54
N GLU A 32 -2.34 0.19 -13.27
CA GLU A 32 -3.80 0.16 -13.50
C GLU A 32 -4.61 -0.12 -12.23
N GLU A 33 -4.09 -0.97 -11.33
CA GLU A 33 -4.74 -1.25 -10.04
C GLU A 33 -4.64 -0.06 -9.11
N VAL A 34 -3.49 0.62 -9.11
CA VAL A 34 -3.31 1.86 -8.35
C VAL A 34 -4.25 2.94 -8.87
N ASP A 35 -4.39 3.07 -10.19
CA ASP A 35 -5.27 4.06 -10.82
C ASP A 35 -6.74 3.83 -10.45
N LYS A 36 -7.25 2.60 -10.61
CA LYS A 36 -8.61 2.22 -10.19
C LYS A 36 -8.85 2.43 -8.71
N TRP A 37 -7.85 2.12 -7.87
CA TRP A 37 -7.95 2.38 -6.45
C TRP A 37 -8.07 3.88 -6.16
N LEU A 38 -7.23 4.71 -6.79
CA LEU A 38 -7.27 6.17 -6.65
C LEU A 38 -8.59 6.78 -7.13
N GLU A 39 -9.20 6.26 -8.20
CA GLU A 39 -10.52 6.70 -8.68
C GLU A 39 -11.64 6.47 -7.65
N SER A 40 -11.56 5.37 -6.90
CA SER A 40 -12.52 5.04 -5.84
C SER A 40 -12.19 5.71 -4.50
N TRP A 41 -11.01 6.29 -4.37
CA TRP A 41 -10.48 6.77 -3.11
C TRP A 41 -11.29 7.96 -2.59
N ARG A 42 -11.64 7.94 -1.30
CA ARG A 42 -12.56 8.89 -0.63
C ARG A 42 -14.02 8.85 -1.11
N THR A 43 -14.41 7.82 -1.86
CA THR A 43 -15.83 7.55 -2.13
C THR A 43 -16.41 6.57 -1.09
N ALA A 44 -17.74 6.44 -1.06
CA ALA A 44 -18.39 5.43 -0.23
C ALA A 44 -18.03 3.98 -0.63
N ASN A 45 -17.47 3.78 -1.82
CA ASN A 45 -17.06 2.49 -2.37
C ASN A 45 -15.53 2.47 -2.60
N GLU A 46 -14.78 3.01 -1.65
CA GLU A 46 -13.32 2.95 -1.65
C GLU A 46 -12.88 1.50 -1.79
N LEU A 47 -12.16 1.22 -2.88
CA LEU A 47 -11.55 -0.08 -3.10
C LEU A 47 -10.47 -0.29 -2.04
N PRO A 48 -10.24 -1.54 -1.59
CA PRO A 48 -9.11 -1.82 -0.73
C PRO A 48 -7.82 -1.38 -1.41
N ARG A 49 -6.86 -0.89 -0.60
CA ARG A 49 -5.51 -0.55 -1.06
C ARG A 49 -5.02 -1.65 -1.99
N ALA A 50 -4.86 -1.30 -3.27
CA ALA A 50 -4.68 -2.21 -4.38
C ALA A 50 -3.98 -3.52 -3.95
N TYR A 51 -4.73 -4.62 -3.85
CA TYR A 51 -4.15 -5.93 -3.63
C TYR A 51 -3.55 -6.41 -4.96
N VAL A 52 -2.33 -5.94 -5.19
CA VAL A 52 -1.21 -6.63 -5.83
C VAL A 52 -1.52 -8.02 -6.40
N THR A 53 -2.01 -8.14 -7.64
CA THR A 53 -2.09 -9.47 -8.29
C THR A 53 -0.71 -9.88 -8.82
N ASN A 54 -0.21 -11.05 -8.43
CA ASN A 54 0.87 -11.71 -9.15
C ASN A 54 0.27 -12.39 -10.39
N ARG A 55 0.08 -11.63 -11.47
CA ARG A 55 -0.10 -12.19 -12.80
C ARG A 55 1.22 -12.10 -13.54
N GLN A 56 2.13 -13.00 -13.20
CA GLN A 56 3.14 -13.55 -14.10
C GLN A 56 3.42 -14.99 -13.72
#